data_AF-A0A672FZ87-F1
#
_entry.id   AF-A0A672FZ87-F1
#
_cell.length_a   1.000
_cell.length_b   1.000
_cell.length_c   1.000
_cell.angle_alpha   90.00
_cell.angle_beta   90.00
_cell.angle_gamma   90.00
#
_symmetry.space_group_name_H-M   'P 1'
#
loop_
_entity.id
_entity.type
_entity.pdbx_description
1 polymer ?
#
loop_
_entity_poly.entity_id
_entity_poly.type
_entity_poly.pdbx_seq_one_letter_code
_entity_poly.pdbx_strand_id
1 'polypeptide(L)'
;LANSRPIDDSIYNMSQRRGHSFPPPLPSTCDAEPSALYQVVLRHSHYPPILQSNSWTLAVPFKEQHLHRTPSELVGNNYSPQAQGLKMKQLQRRKQAPRQASAKPARSCILPKLSPSQKKNASIYVLGSSHAQPRHRNVSGPSSRPMSPEEQLDIMHKQEEEKKATAAESNDRDLERYMYYISTGVHSSMLTPLPHQHMINIRHLLPPDPEDISKRLQILRADLEEEVKTDYYFSLKKSIVDYILMDTSERQRLSIRSIPCPSPRRVIRAPVPWAASYKAAHIWQSQHLHTVSPMMLLLQDVWLKSFSSLRFVKLEELLSTNLPLQPSEFEEFVQRQCQATRDELIQKWLPHCASLFVTSDEREQVTPVGDQEFFNCVAALMSLQLRSLVIHSLQDLLQFFMLHEEGNDFGDLYDETKYVQAQVLLVKLQVEKSCVAFLPSFNECWEIVHRAFMEIIKSAEKLPRVECSLFPDIKNWYLRTVKPDESLVTDLLYKASEVFQKNTVGAQKYLATYQKYSNLMDNTAQQDMSAFLKTKHSLTEFRLSDLGKEIASLRVTVPLSMFRLDAGKMNEDLCERTGRLKEKVIMFEVEENRELNKG
;
A
#
# COMPACT_ATOMS: atom_id res chain seq x y z
N LEU A 1 44.08 -64.01 -25.87
CA LEU A 1 45.20 -63.20 -26.39
C LEU A 1 44.66 -61.85 -26.85
N ALA A 2 45.16 -60.78 -26.21
CA ALA A 2 45.02 -59.35 -26.55
C ALA A 2 43.61 -58.75 -26.69
N ASN A 3 42.98 -58.44 -25.55
CA ASN A 3 42.03 -57.31 -25.46
C ASN A 3 42.81 -56.09 -24.94
N SER A 4 43.72 -55.57 -25.75
CA SER A 4 44.33 -54.26 -25.53
C SER A 4 43.30 -53.20 -25.93
N ARG A 5 42.68 -52.55 -24.93
CA ARG A 5 42.05 -51.25 -25.15
C ARG A 5 43.13 -50.34 -25.76
N PRO A 6 42.89 -49.65 -26.89
CA PRO A 6 43.83 -48.63 -27.34
C PRO A 6 43.89 -47.56 -26.24
N ILE A 7 45.04 -47.45 -25.59
CA ILE A 7 45.38 -46.30 -24.77
C ILE A 7 45.62 -45.18 -25.79
N ASP A 8 44.60 -44.36 -25.97
CA ASP A 8 44.66 -43.21 -26.87
C ASP A 8 45.43 -42.09 -26.17
N ASP A 9 46.74 -42.01 -26.45
CA ASP A 9 47.69 -41.00 -26.00
C ASP A 9 47.52 -39.64 -26.72
N SER A 10 46.29 -39.30 -27.12
CA SER A 10 45.98 -37.97 -27.62
C SER A 10 46.25 -36.94 -26.51
N ILE A 11 47.00 -35.88 -26.84
CA ILE A 11 47.34 -34.73 -25.97
C ILE A 11 46.09 -34.13 -25.30
N TYR A 12 44.90 -34.37 -25.86
CA TYR A 12 43.63 -33.82 -25.43
C TYR A 12 42.77 -34.77 -24.56
N ASN A 13 43.23 -36.00 -24.31
CA ASN A 13 42.53 -37.04 -23.52
C ASN A 13 43.22 -37.33 -22.17
N MET A 14 44.04 -36.41 -21.69
CA MET A 14 44.97 -36.61 -20.56
C MET A 14 44.37 -36.35 -19.16
N SER A 15 43.16 -36.84 -18.87
CA SER A 15 42.61 -36.75 -17.50
C SER A 15 42.86 -37.98 -16.63
N GLN A 16 43.40 -39.05 -17.20
CA GLN A 16 43.82 -40.20 -16.40
C GLN A 16 45.07 -39.83 -15.60
N ARG A 17 44.99 -39.98 -14.27
CA ARG A 17 46.12 -39.81 -13.34
C ARG A 17 47.30 -40.69 -13.77
N ARG A 18 48.17 -40.19 -14.63
CA ARG A 18 49.56 -40.68 -14.69
C ARG A 18 50.16 -40.34 -13.33
N GLY A 19 50.90 -41.25 -12.71
CA GLY A 19 51.54 -41.02 -11.40
C GLY A 19 52.58 -39.90 -11.37
N HIS A 20 52.64 -39.06 -12.40
CA HIS A 20 53.57 -37.96 -12.61
C HIS A 20 52.82 -36.75 -13.22
N SER A 21 53.23 -35.53 -12.89
CA SER A 21 52.64 -34.30 -13.42
C SER A 21 52.91 -34.17 -14.93
N PHE A 22 51.86 -33.83 -15.69
CA PHE A 22 51.94 -33.59 -17.13
C PHE A 22 51.25 -32.25 -17.48
N PRO A 23 51.88 -31.37 -18.29
CA PRO A 23 53.24 -31.46 -18.80
C PRO A 23 54.29 -31.46 -17.66
N PRO A 24 55.50 -32.02 -17.89
CA PRO A 24 56.53 -32.10 -16.86
C PRO A 24 56.87 -30.70 -16.32
N PRO A 25 57.05 -30.54 -15.00
CA PRO A 25 57.27 -29.23 -14.39
C PRO A 25 58.54 -28.59 -14.94
N LEU A 26 58.49 -27.27 -15.18
CA LEU A 26 59.66 -26.53 -15.61
C LEU A 26 60.74 -26.56 -14.50
N PRO A 27 62.04 -26.64 -14.84
CA PRO A 27 63.12 -26.61 -13.87
C PRO A 27 63.07 -25.35 -13.01
N SER A 28 63.33 -25.47 -11.71
CA SER A 28 63.32 -24.37 -10.72
C SER A 28 64.41 -23.29 -10.95
N THR A 29 65.27 -23.47 -11.96
CA THR A 29 66.29 -22.50 -12.39
C THR A 29 65.84 -21.61 -13.54
N CYS A 30 64.62 -21.77 -14.05
CA CYS A 30 64.05 -20.93 -15.11
C CYS A 30 63.12 -19.88 -14.51
N ASP A 31 63.61 -18.64 -14.35
CA ASP A 31 62.81 -17.48 -13.95
C ASP A 31 62.00 -16.86 -15.12
N ALA A 32 61.99 -17.51 -16.29
CA ALA A 32 61.29 -17.04 -17.49
C ALA A 32 59.82 -17.50 -17.51
N GLU A 33 58.91 -16.62 -17.93
CA GLU A 33 57.50 -16.97 -18.09
C GLU A 33 57.32 -18.17 -19.04
N PRO A 34 56.47 -19.16 -18.69
CA PRO A 34 56.26 -20.34 -19.52
C PRO A 34 55.74 -19.97 -20.92
N SER A 35 56.18 -20.68 -21.95
CA SER A 35 55.69 -20.44 -23.32
C SER A 35 54.16 -20.58 -23.41
N ALA A 36 53.52 -19.79 -24.27
CA ALA A 36 52.06 -19.81 -24.43
C ALA A 36 51.50 -21.21 -24.71
N LEU A 37 52.24 -22.03 -25.48
CA LEU A 37 51.86 -23.41 -25.77
C LEU A 37 51.96 -24.31 -24.52
N TYR A 38 53.00 -24.15 -23.71
CA TYR A 38 53.13 -24.87 -22.44
C TYR A 38 51.99 -24.52 -21.48
N GLN A 39 51.61 -23.24 -21.40
CA GLN A 39 50.48 -22.79 -20.57
C GLN A 39 49.15 -23.39 -21.05
N VAL A 40 48.92 -23.48 -22.38
CA VAL A 40 47.73 -24.13 -22.95
C VAL A 40 47.69 -25.61 -22.64
N VAL A 41 48.81 -26.32 -22.79
CA VAL A 41 48.91 -27.76 -22.50
C VAL A 41 48.71 -28.04 -21.01
N LEU A 42 49.30 -27.22 -20.13
CA LEU A 42 49.10 -27.30 -18.69
C LEU A 42 47.63 -27.02 -18.29
N ARG A 43 46.98 -26.05 -18.95
CA ARG A 43 45.54 -25.81 -18.74
C ARG A 43 44.70 -27.00 -19.18
N HIS A 44 44.97 -27.58 -20.34
CA HIS A 44 44.22 -28.72 -20.87
C HIS A 44 44.45 -30.01 -20.09
N SER A 45 45.60 -30.18 -19.42
CA SER A 45 45.80 -31.33 -18.52
C SER A 45 44.96 -31.23 -17.26
N HIS A 46 44.79 -30.01 -16.72
CA HIS A 46 43.91 -29.78 -15.57
C HIS A 46 42.43 -29.71 -15.95
N TYR A 47 42.09 -29.13 -17.09
CA TYR A 47 40.73 -28.95 -17.60
C TYR A 47 40.68 -29.25 -19.11
N PRO A 48 40.43 -30.52 -19.49
CA PRO A 48 40.33 -30.90 -20.89
C PRO A 48 39.24 -30.10 -21.63
N PRO A 49 39.44 -29.73 -22.90
CA PRO A 49 38.45 -28.95 -23.65
C PRO A 49 37.13 -29.71 -23.81
N ILE A 50 36.02 -28.99 -23.64
CA ILE A 50 34.66 -29.54 -23.79
C ILE A 50 34.13 -29.40 -25.24
N LEU A 51 34.57 -28.36 -25.94
CA LEU A 51 34.25 -28.08 -27.35
C LEU A 51 35.53 -28.07 -28.19
N GLN A 52 35.38 -28.29 -29.50
CA GLN A 52 36.47 -28.20 -30.47
C GLN A 52 36.78 -26.74 -30.80
N SER A 53 38.06 -26.36 -30.81
CA SER A 53 38.49 -24.99 -31.15
C SER A 53 38.52 -24.71 -32.66
N ASN A 54 38.77 -25.73 -33.48
CA ASN A 54 39.02 -25.60 -34.93
C ASN A 54 38.03 -26.43 -35.75
N SER A 55 36.73 -26.19 -35.59
CA SER A 55 35.67 -26.86 -36.36
C SER A 55 34.90 -25.88 -37.26
N TRP A 56 34.45 -26.36 -38.43
CA TRP A 56 33.60 -25.58 -39.34
C TRP A 56 32.22 -25.28 -38.77
N THR A 57 31.72 -26.16 -37.91
CA THR A 57 30.49 -25.96 -37.15
C THR A 57 30.85 -25.39 -35.77
N LEU A 58 30.10 -24.39 -35.30
CA LEU A 58 30.29 -23.82 -33.97
C LEU A 58 29.79 -24.79 -32.87
N ALA A 59 30.40 -24.72 -31.69
CA ALA A 59 30.03 -25.49 -30.51
C ALA A 59 29.99 -27.02 -30.72
N VAL A 60 30.91 -27.56 -31.54
CA VAL A 60 31.03 -29.02 -31.74
C VAL A 60 31.65 -29.67 -30.50
N PRO A 61 30.99 -30.67 -29.88
CA PRO A 61 31.55 -31.38 -28.74
C PRO A 61 32.86 -32.11 -29.06
N PHE A 62 33.74 -32.21 -28.07
CA PHE A 62 35.01 -32.94 -28.20
C PHE A 62 34.83 -34.48 -28.28
N LYS A 63 33.70 -34.99 -27.77
CA LYS A 63 33.40 -36.41 -27.57
C LYS A 63 33.61 -37.31 -28.80
N GLU A 64 33.49 -36.81 -30.02
CA GLU A 64 33.52 -37.64 -31.23
C GLU A 64 34.92 -37.86 -31.83
N GLN A 65 35.97 -37.17 -31.35
CA GLN A 65 37.29 -37.23 -31.99
C GLN A 65 37.97 -38.61 -31.91
N HIS A 66 37.65 -39.41 -30.90
CA HIS A 66 38.21 -40.76 -30.71
C HIS A 66 37.45 -41.85 -31.48
N LEU A 67 36.31 -41.52 -32.10
CA LEU A 67 35.47 -42.45 -32.85
C LEU A 67 35.63 -42.22 -34.35
N HIS A 68 35.98 -43.26 -35.09
CA HIS A 68 36.07 -43.19 -36.55
C HIS A 68 34.66 -43.20 -37.19
N ARG A 69 33.98 -42.05 -37.17
CA ARG A 69 32.62 -41.84 -37.70
C ARG A 69 32.63 -40.86 -38.87
N THR A 70 31.78 -41.13 -39.86
CA THR A 70 31.56 -40.18 -40.96
C THR A 70 30.78 -38.96 -40.47
N PRO A 71 30.94 -37.77 -41.08
CA PRO A 71 30.18 -36.58 -40.70
C PRO A 71 28.66 -36.81 -40.60
N SER A 72 28.09 -37.65 -41.47
CA SER A 72 26.65 -38.00 -41.44
C SER A 72 26.26 -38.84 -40.22
N GLU A 73 27.15 -39.71 -39.72
CA GLU A 73 26.93 -40.50 -38.50
C GLU A 73 27.02 -39.63 -37.23
N LEU A 74 27.76 -38.52 -37.29
CA LEU A 74 27.91 -37.58 -36.17
C LEU A 74 26.66 -36.71 -35.96
N VAL A 75 25.91 -36.40 -37.02
CA VAL A 75 24.74 -35.50 -36.94
C VAL A 75 23.72 -36.00 -35.92
N GLY A 76 23.25 -37.25 -36.04
CA GLY A 76 22.24 -37.80 -35.13
C GLY A 76 22.70 -37.82 -33.67
N ASN A 77 23.94 -38.20 -33.42
CA ASN A 77 24.53 -38.26 -32.09
C ASN A 77 24.81 -36.88 -31.46
N ASN A 78 24.98 -35.84 -32.29
CA ASN A 78 25.07 -34.47 -31.80
C ASN A 78 23.71 -33.94 -31.33
N TYR A 79 22.58 -34.42 -31.88
CA TYR A 79 21.23 -33.99 -31.50
C TYR A 79 20.52 -34.91 -30.48
N SER A 80 20.94 -36.17 -30.33
CA SER A 80 20.42 -37.05 -29.28
C SER A 80 21.47 -38.06 -28.81
N PRO A 81 21.72 -38.20 -27.49
CA PRO A 81 22.56 -39.27 -26.94
C PRO A 81 22.06 -40.68 -27.30
N GLN A 82 20.74 -40.85 -27.48
CA GLN A 82 20.16 -42.14 -27.89
C GLN A 82 20.56 -42.56 -29.30
N ALA A 83 20.98 -41.61 -30.14
CA ALA A 83 21.45 -41.87 -31.50
C ALA A 83 22.94 -42.23 -31.57
N GLN A 84 23.66 -42.27 -30.44
CA GLN A 84 25.09 -42.59 -30.40
C GLN A 84 25.42 -43.95 -31.03
N GLY A 85 24.51 -44.94 -30.98
CA GLY A 85 24.73 -46.27 -31.56
C GLY A 85 24.48 -46.37 -33.07
N LEU A 86 23.89 -45.35 -33.71
CA LEU A 86 23.42 -45.45 -35.10
C LEU A 86 24.59 -45.33 -36.08
N LYS A 87 24.79 -46.35 -36.92
CA LYS A 87 25.76 -46.32 -38.03
C LYS A 87 25.03 -46.26 -39.38
N MET A 88 25.57 -45.51 -40.34
CA MET A 88 24.97 -45.39 -41.68
C MET A 88 24.90 -46.74 -42.39
N LYS A 89 25.86 -47.64 -42.11
CA LYS A 89 25.86 -49.03 -42.61
C LYS A 89 24.71 -49.89 -42.06
N GLN A 90 24.14 -49.52 -40.91
CA GLN A 90 23.03 -50.22 -40.25
C GLN A 90 21.66 -49.66 -40.65
N LEU A 91 21.62 -48.48 -41.28
CA LEU A 91 20.38 -47.98 -41.87
C LEU A 91 20.03 -48.88 -43.06
N GLN A 92 18.88 -49.55 -42.99
CA GLN A 92 18.38 -50.31 -44.13
C GLN A 92 18.27 -49.36 -45.33
N ARG A 93 19.05 -49.62 -46.39
CA ARG A 93 18.82 -48.96 -47.68
C ARG A 93 17.38 -49.28 -48.05
N ARG A 94 16.53 -48.26 -48.00
CA ARG A 94 15.17 -48.35 -48.55
C ARG A 94 15.35 -48.87 -49.97
N LYS A 95 14.94 -50.11 -50.24
CA LYS A 95 14.90 -50.66 -51.59
C LYS A 95 14.10 -49.65 -52.41
N GLN A 96 14.78 -48.89 -53.26
CA GLN A 96 14.07 -48.14 -54.28
C GLN A 96 13.37 -49.21 -55.12
N ALA A 97 12.04 -49.24 -55.05
CA ALA A 97 11.27 -49.97 -56.04
C ALA A 97 11.74 -49.50 -57.43
N PRO A 98 11.84 -50.40 -58.42
CA PRO A 98 12.41 -50.05 -59.71
C PRO A 98 11.66 -48.87 -60.29
N ARG A 99 12.38 -47.75 -60.48
CA ARG A 99 11.90 -46.64 -61.30
C ARG A 99 11.68 -47.22 -62.70
N GLN A 100 10.42 -47.38 -63.10
CA GLN A 100 10.10 -47.53 -64.51
C GLN A 100 10.65 -46.32 -65.24
N ALA A 101 11.47 -46.60 -66.24
CA ALA A 101 12.05 -45.60 -67.11
C ALA A 101 10.93 -44.95 -67.94
N SER A 102 10.75 -43.64 -67.77
CA SER A 102 10.30 -42.77 -68.85
C SER A 102 11.41 -41.73 -69.09
N ALA A 103 12.23 -42.02 -70.10
CA ALA A 103 13.12 -41.06 -70.75
C ALA A 103 12.24 -39.98 -71.42
N LYS A 104 12.53 -38.67 -71.52
CA LYS A 104 13.73 -37.80 -71.58
C LYS A 104 13.26 -36.33 -71.32
N PRO A 105 14.09 -35.28 -71.54
CA PRO A 105 15.30 -34.88 -70.83
C PRO A 105 15.13 -33.50 -70.14
N ALA A 106 16.12 -33.13 -69.33
CA ALA A 106 16.20 -31.88 -68.59
C ALA A 106 16.13 -30.62 -69.45
N ARG A 107 15.36 -29.61 -69.00
CA ARG A 107 15.64 -28.19 -69.26
C ARG A 107 15.59 -27.40 -67.96
N SER A 108 16.68 -26.67 -67.75
CA SER A 108 16.97 -25.72 -66.68
C SER A 108 15.83 -24.74 -66.43
N CYS A 109 15.40 -24.60 -65.18
CA CYS A 109 14.54 -23.48 -64.75
C CYS A 109 15.32 -22.58 -63.79
N ILE A 110 15.76 -21.50 -64.41
CA ILE A 110 16.27 -20.25 -63.85
C ILE A 110 15.30 -19.72 -62.79
N LEU A 111 15.83 -19.27 -61.64
CA LEU A 111 15.14 -18.42 -60.67
C LEU A 111 14.79 -17.07 -61.31
N PRO A 112 13.58 -16.53 -61.10
CA PRO A 112 13.40 -15.09 -61.06
C PRO A 112 12.99 -14.61 -59.67
N LYS A 113 13.74 -13.63 -59.18
CA LYS A 113 13.35 -12.69 -58.11
C LYS A 113 12.04 -12.01 -58.49
N LEU A 114 11.17 -11.76 -57.51
CA LEU A 114 10.30 -10.58 -57.47
C LEU A 114 10.02 -10.20 -56.02
N SER A 115 10.14 -8.90 -55.75
CA SER A 115 10.07 -8.24 -54.46
C SER A 115 8.70 -7.52 -54.30
N PRO A 116 8.44 -6.71 -53.25
CA PRO A 116 7.27 -6.84 -52.38
C PRO A 116 6.13 -5.87 -52.70
N SER A 117 4.88 -6.17 -52.31
CA SER A 117 3.86 -5.16 -51.94
C SER A 117 2.51 -5.74 -51.46
N GLN A 118 2.05 -5.19 -50.33
CA GLN A 118 0.66 -4.92 -49.93
C GLN A 118 -0.26 -6.04 -49.36
N LYS A 119 -0.27 -6.05 -48.02
CA LYS A 119 -1.39 -6.18 -47.05
C LYS A 119 -2.77 -6.64 -47.58
N LYS A 120 -3.33 -7.70 -46.97
CA LYS A 120 -4.43 -7.66 -45.97
C LYS A 120 -5.02 -9.07 -45.69
N ASN A 121 -5.36 -9.29 -44.43
CA ASN A 121 -6.37 -10.23 -43.89
C ASN A 121 -6.10 -11.75 -43.97
N ALA A 122 -5.52 -12.29 -42.90
CA ALA A 122 -5.51 -13.73 -42.63
C ALA A 122 -6.77 -14.13 -41.84
N SER A 123 -7.83 -14.53 -42.56
CA SER A 123 -8.89 -15.39 -42.05
C SER A 123 -8.55 -16.82 -42.49
N ILE A 124 -8.35 -17.72 -41.53
CA ILE A 124 -7.99 -19.11 -41.78
C ILE A 124 -9.27 -19.87 -42.13
N TYR A 125 -9.53 -20.03 -43.44
CA TYR A 125 -10.44 -21.04 -43.96
C TYR A 125 -9.69 -22.33 -44.22
N VAL A 126 -10.17 -23.38 -43.56
CA VAL A 126 -9.78 -24.78 -43.70
C VAL A 126 -10.48 -25.39 -44.91
N LEU A 127 -9.71 -25.91 -45.87
CA LEU A 127 -10.10 -26.97 -46.82
C LEU A 127 -8.77 -27.46 -47.42
N GLY A 128 -8.39 -28.73 -47.47
CA GLY A 128 -9.06 -30.00 -47.39
C GLY A 128 -8.20 -30.91 -48.28
N SER A 129 -7.51 -31.89 -47.70
CA SER A 129 -6.73 -32.86 -48.49
C SER A 129 -7.00 -34.27 -48.01
N SER A 130 -7.21 -35.10 -49.03
CA SER A 130 -7.89 -36.38 -49.08
C SER A 130 -7.15 -37.51 -48.36
N HIS A 131 -7.93 -38.25 -47.58
CA HIS A 131 -7.76 -39.66 -47.21
C HIS A 131 -6.39 -40.33 -47.39
N ALA A 132 -5.62 -40.34 -46.31
CA ALA A 132 -4.96 -41.56 -45.85
C ALA A 132 -5.60 -41.92 -44.50
N GLN A 133 -6.32 -43.04 -44.42
CA GLN A 133 -6.85 -43.54 -43.15
C GLN A 133 -5.71 -43.69 -42.14
N PRO A 134 -5.75 -43.00 -40.99
CA PRO A 134 -4.94 -43.41 -39.86
C PRO A 134 -5.58 -44.71 -39.36
N ARG A 135 -4.82 -45.81 -39.40
CA ARG A 135 -5.13 -46.95 -38.54
C ARG A 135 -5.10 -46.42 -37.11
N HIS A 136 -6.28 -46.16 -36.55
CA HIS A 136 -6.46 -45.92 -35.14
C HIS A 136 -5.99 -47.16 -34.39
N ARG A 137 -4.71 -47.17 -33.99
CA ARG A 137 -4.36 -47.83 -32.74
C ARG A 137 -5.00 -46.99 -31.65
N ASN A 138 -6.19 -47.40 -31.21
CA ASN A 138 -6.75 -46.99 -29.93
C ASN A 138 -5.76 -47.40 -28.84
N VAL A 139 -4.79 -46.54 -28.57
CA VAL A 139 -4.13 -46.50 -27.26
C VAL A 139 -4.97 -45.54 -26.43
N SER A 140 -6.14 -46.03 -26.01
CA SER A 140 -6.90 -45.44 -24.92
C SER A 140 -6.06 -45.63 -23.66
N GLY A 141 -5.10 -44.74 -23.43
CA GLY A 141 -4.52 -44.60 -22.09
C GLY A 141 -5.64 -44.24 -21.12
N PRO A 142 -5.63 -44.73 -19.87
CA PRO A 142 -6.65 -44.39 -18.90
C PRO A 142 -6.65 -42.87 -18.73
N SER A 143 -7.79 -42.22 -19.01
CA SER A 143 -8.01 -40.83 -18.63
C SER A 143 -7.88 -40.78 -17.11
N SER A 144 -6.73 -40.30 -16.62
CA SER A 144 -6.46 -40.21 -15.19
C SER A 144 -7.54 -39.34 -14.55
N ARG A 145 -8.16 -39.83 -13.46
CA ARG A 145 -9.12 -39.03 -12.67
C ARG A 145 -8.49 -37.68 -12.30
N PRO A 146 -9.30 -36.61 -12.17
CA PRO A 146 -8.82 -35.36 -11.58
C PRO A 146 -8.11 -35.64 -10.25
N MET A 147 -6.93 -35.05 -10.06
CA MET A 147 -6.12 -35.20 -8.84
C MET A 147 -6.01 -33.86 -8.13
N SER A 148 -6.15 -33.87 -6.81
CA SER A 148 -5.97 -32.64 -6.02
C SER A 148 -4.52 -32.14 -6.11
N PRO A 149 -4.27 -30.84 -5.85
CA PRO A 149 -2.91 -30.33 -5.76
C PRO A 149 -2.03 -31.14 -4.81
N GLU A 150 -2.57 -31.57 -3.66
CA GLU A 150 -1.89 -32.39 -2.67
C GLU A 150 -1.51 -33.76 -3.22
N GLU A 151 -2.47 -34.48 -3.85
CA GLU A 151 -2.19 -35.79 -4.47
C GLU A 151 -1.11 -35.67 -5.55
N GLN A 152 -1.12 -34.59 -6.34
CA GLN A 152 -0.09 -34.35 -7.36
C GLN A 152 1.27 -34.06 -6.75
N LEU A 153 1.32 -33.30 -5.66
CA LEU A 153 2.56 -33.03 -4.93
C LEU A 153 3.14 -34.30 -4.32
N ASP A 154 2.32 -35.17 -3.74
CA ASP A 154 2.77 -36.45 -3.18
C ASP A 154 3.43 -37.34 -4.25
N ILE A 155 2.82 -37.39 -5.46
CA ILE A 155 3.40 -38.11 -6.60
C ILE A 155 4.74 -37.48 -7.01
N MET A 156 4.82 -36.14 -7.09
CA MET A 156 6.07 -35.45 -7.42
C MET A 156 7.15 -35.72 -6.38
N HIS A 157 6.82 -35.65 -5.09
CA HIS A 157 7.72 -35.94 -3.99
C HIS A 157 8.26 -37.37 -4.05
N LYS A 158 7.39 -38.36 -4.28
CA LYS A 158 7.80 -39.76 -4.43
C LYS A 158 8.78 -39.93 -5.61
N GLN A 159 8.50 -39.30 -6.75
CA GLN A 159 9.41 -39.34 -7.91
C GLN A 159 10.74 -38.62 -7.63
N GLU A 160 10.74 -37.56 -6.82
CA GLU A 160 11.95 -36.86 -6.39
C GLU A 160 12.80 -37.73 -5.46
N GLU A 161 12.17 -38.44 -4.51
CA GLU A 161 12.86 -39.38 -3.61
C GLU A 161 13.51 -40.53 -4.38
N GLU A 162 12.78 -41.13 -5.34
CA GLU A 162 13.32 -42.18 -6.22
C GLU A 162 14.51 -41.68 -7.05
N LYS A 163 14.46 -40.44 -7.56
CA LYS A 163 15.56 -39.81 -8.28
C LYS A 163 16.75 -39.48 -7.39
N LYS A 164 16.50 -39.02 -6.15
CA LYS A 164 17.56 -38.76 -5.17
C LYS A 164 18.26 -40.05 -4.75
N ALA A 165 17.51 -41.14 -4.56
CA ALA A 165 18.06 -42.45 -4.20
C ALA A 165 19.00 -43.04 -5.28
N THR A 166 18.84 -42.62 -6.54
CA THR A 166 19.67 -43.07 -7.68
C THR A 166 20.76 -42.08 -8.09
N ALA A 167 20.77 -40.87 -7.53
CA ALA A 167 21.75 -39.84 -7.84
C ALA A 167 23.04 -39.99 -7.02
N ALA A 168 24.19 -39.71 -7.64
CA ALA A 168 25.47 -39.64 -6.92
C ALA A 168 25.52 -38.40 -6.02
N GLU A 169 26.11 -38.53 -4.83
CA GLU A 169 26.28 -37.42 -3.88
C GLU A 169 27.05 -36.25 -4.52
N SER A 170 26.59 -35.04 -4.22
CA SER A 170 27.21 -33.81 -4.69
C SER A 170 28.58 -33.62 -4.04
N ASN A 171 29.61 -33.41 -4.86
CA ASN A 171 30.97 -33.14 -4.42
C ASN A 171 31.38 -31.71 -4.83
N ASP A 172 31.95 -30.93 -3.92
CA ASP A 172 32.36 -29.53 -4.17
C ASP A 172 33.34 -29.42 -5.34
N ARG A 173 34.27 -30.38 -5.45
CA ARG A 173 35.21 -30.45 -6.59
C ARG A 173 34.48 -30.63 -7.93
N ASP A 174 33.44 -31.44 -7.98
CA ASP A 174 32.68 -31.66 -9.22
C ASP A 174 31.89 -30.40 -9.59
N LEU A 175 31.34 -29.70 -8.59
CA LEU A 175 30.66 -28.42 -8.75
C LEU A 175 31.59 -27.34 -9.31
N GLU A 176 32.79 -27.18 -8.75
CA GLU A 176 33.80 -26.24 -9.25
C GLU A 176 34.16 -26.51 -10.71
N ARG A 177 34.41 -27.78 -11.05
CA ARG A 177 34.74 -28.17 -12.44
C ARG A 177 33.56 -27.94 -13.38
N TYR A 178 32.35 -28.27 -12.95
CA TYR A 178 31.13 -28.02 -13.70
C TYR A 178 30.95 -26.52 -13.97
N MET A 179 31.09 -25.67 -12.95
CA MET A 179 31.00 -24.21 -13.10
C MET A 179 32.11 -23.63 -13.98
N TYR A 180 33.32 -24.19 -13.93
CA TYR A 180 34.41 -23.82 -14.83
C TYR A 180 34.03 -24.04 -16.30
N TYR A 181 33.41 -25.18 -16.63
CA TYR A 181 33.01 -25.46 -18.01
C TYR A 181 31.90 -24.54 -18.50
N ILE A 182 31.01 -24.10 -17.62
CA ILE A 182 29.97 -23.11 -17.94
C ILE A 182 30.59 -21.72 -18.15
N SER A 183 31.44 -21.26 -17.24
CA SER A 183 31.97 -19.89 -17.29
C SER A 183 33.01 -19.70 -18.39
N THR A 184 33.93 -20.67 -18.50
CA THR A 184 35.17 -20.57 -19.28
C THR A 184 35.23 -21.59 -20.42
N GLY A 185 34.62 -22.78 -20.25
CA GLY A 185 34.68 -23.87 -21.23
C GLY A 185 33.92 -23.61 -22.53
N VAL A 186 32.87 -22.79 -22.49
CA VAL A 186 32.07 -22.40 -23.65
C VAL A 186 32.22 -20.91 -23.92
N HIS A 187 32.83 -20.58 -25.07
CA HIS A 187 33.10 -19.19 -25.44
C HIS A 187 31.85 -18.51 -26.02
N SER A 188 31.59 -17.26 -25.64
CA SER A 188 30.37 -16.53 -26.08
C SER A 188 30.30 -16.33 -27.60
N SER A 189 31.44 -16.32 -28.29
CA SER A 189 31.52 -16.26 -29.76
C SER A 189 30.97 -17.52 -30.46
N MET A 190 30.83 -18.63 -29.75
CA MET A 190 30.25 -19.88 -30.27
C MET A 190 28.73 -19.94 -30.11
N LEU A 191 28.15 -18.97 -29.39
CA LEU A 191 26.73 -18.93 -29.08
C LEU A 191 25.98 -18.06 -30.07
N THR A 192 24.71 -18.39 -30.29
CA THR A 192 23.79 -17.51 -31.00
C THR A 192 23.63 -16.22 -30.20
N PRO A 193 23.80 -15.02 -30.80
CA PRO A 193 23.57 -13.77 -30.10
C PRO A 193 22.09 -13.61 -29.75
N LEU A 194 21.80 -12.93 -28.63
CA LEU A 194 20.42 -12.63 -28.23
C LEU A 194 19.71 -11.87 -29.37
N PRO A 195 18.61 -12.40 -29.94
CA PRO A 195 17.88 -11.69 -30.99
C PRO A 195 17.30 -10.37 -30.48
N HIS A 196 17.57 -9.27 -31.16
CA HIS A 196 17.11 -7.91 -30.78
C HIS A 196 15.59 -7.85 -30.58
N GLN A 197 14.82 -8.59 -31.38
CA GLN A 197 13.36 -8.63 -31.26
C GLN A 197 12.88 -9.15 -29.90
N HIS A 198 13.64 -10.04 -29.24
CA HIS A 198 13.26 -10.55 -27.93
C HIS A 198 13.27 -9.44 -26.88
N MET A 199 14.29 -8.59 -26.90
CA MET A 199 14.38 -7.45 -25.97
C MET A 199 13.26 -6.43 -26.21
N ILE A 200 12.93 -6.18 -27.49
CA ILE A 200 11.79 -5.32 -27.86
C ILE A 200 10.48 -5.90 -27.32
N ASN A 201 10.25 -7.20 -27.50
CA ASN A 201 9.04 -7.86 -27.00
C ASN A 201 8.95 -7.80 -25.47
N ILE A 202 10.07 -7.98 -24.76
CA ILE A 202 10.13 -7.86 -23.29
C ILE A 202 9.75 -6.44 -22.86
N ARG A 203 10.31 -5.41 -23.51
CA ARG A 203 9.98 -4.00 -23.22
C ARG A 203 8.50 -3.69 -23.46
N HIS A 204 7.88 -4.28 -24.48
CA HIS A 204 6.46 -4.10 -24.77
C HIS A 204 5.51 -4.70 -23.72
N LEU A 205 6.00 -5.56 -22.82
CA LEU A 205 5.21 -6.07 -21.69
C LEU A 205 5.21 -5.07 -20.52
N LEU A 206 6.02 -4.02 -20.56
CA LEU A 206 6.09 -2.98 -19.54
C LEU A 206 5.19 -1.80 -19.93
N PRO A 207 4.66 -1.04 -18.94
CA PRO A 207 3.93 0.19 -19.22
C PRO A 207 4.77 1.19 -20.04
N PRO A 208 4.13 2.01 -20.89
CA PRO A 208 4.82 3.05 -21.63
C PRO A 208 5.50 4.03 -20.68
N ASP A 209 6.58 4.61 -21.19
CA ASP A 209 7.42 5.51 -20.44
C ASP A 209 6.66 6.81 -20.10
N PRO A 210 6.50 7.18 -18.82
CA PRO A 210 5.97 8.50 -18.49
C PRO A 210 6.91 9.57 -19.04
N GLU A 211 6.36 10.75 -19.35
CA GLU A 211 7.13 11.86 -19.94
C GLU A 211 8.34 12.27 -19.08
N ASP A 212 8.29 11.99 -17.77
CA ASP A 212 9.32 12.33 -16.79
C ASP A 212 9.81 11.08 -16.03
N ILE A 213 10.45 10.15 -16.73
CA ILE A 213 11.06 8.98 -16.08
C ILE A 213 12.19 9.43 -15.14
N SER A 214 12.01 9.12 -13.85
CA SER A 214 13.06 9.25 -12.84
C SER A 214 14.35 8.53 -13.26
N LYS A 215 15.51 9.20 -13.10
CA LYS A 215 16.85 8.62 -13.34
C LYS A 215 17.03 7.23 -12.70
N ARG A 216 16.42 7.01 -11.52
CA ARG A 216 16.46 5.71 -10.82
C ARG A 216 15.81 4.60 -11.64
N LEU A 217 14.68 4.87 -12.29
CA LEU A 217 13.98 3.90 -13.13
C LEU A 217 14.75 3.60 -14.41
N GLN A 218 15.46 4.59 -14.98
CA GLN A 218 16.33 4.36 -16.14
C GLN A 218 17.48 3.42 -15.80
N ILE A 219 18.16 3.65 -14.66
CA ILE A 219 19.23 2.78 -14.17
C ILE A 219 18.71 1.36 -13.93
N LEU A 220 17.60 1.23 -13.20
CA LEU A 220 16.99 -0.08 -12.92
C LEU A 220 16.66 -0.84 -14.22
N ARG A 221 16.12 -0.16 -15.24
CA ARG A 221 15.84 -0.79 -16.53
C ARG A 221 17.10 -1.25 -17.25
N ALA A 222 18.15 -0.43 -17.25
CA ALA A 222 19.43 -0.81 -17.85
C ALA A 222 20.03 -2.04 -17.15
N ASP A 223 19.97 -2.09 -15.81
CA ASP A 223 20.44 -3.22 -15.02
C ASP A 223 19.66 -4.50 -15.35
N LEU A 224 18.32 -4.42 -15.42
CA LEU A 224 17.45 -5.54 -15.79
C LEU A 224 17.71 -6.04 -17.21
N GLU A 225 17.98 -5.14 -18.16
CA GLU A 225 18.33 -5.54 -19.53
C GLU A 225 19.66 -6.26 -19.61
N GLU A 226 20.63 -5.84 -18.79
CA GLU A 226 21.92 -6.51 -18.69
C GLU A 226 21.81 -7.87 -17.97
N GLU A 227 20.95 -7.97 -16.95
CA GLU A 227 20.60 -9.23 -16.31
C GLU A 227 20.01 -10.22 -17.32
N VAL A 228 19.04 -9.79 -18.14
CA VAL A 228 18.46 -10.63 -19.22
C VAL A 228 19.53 -11.13 -20.20
N LYS A 229 20.48 -10.29 -20.59
CA LYS A 229 21.59 -10.71 -21.48
C LYS A 229 22.50 -11.72 -20.78
N THR A 230 22.88 -11.42 -19.54
CA THR A 230 23.74 -12.26 -18.72
C THR A 230 23.14 -13.66 -18.55
N ASP A 231 21.85 -13.71 -18.21
CA ASP A 231 21.09 -14.95 -18.03
C ASP A 231 20.92 -15.73 -19.32
N TYR A 232 20.68 -15.05 -20.45
CA TYR A 232 20.61 -15.70 -21.76
C TYR A 232 21.90 -16.45 -22.07
N TYR A 233 23.05 -15.77 -22.00
CA TYR A 233 24.33 -16.40 -22.33
C TYR A 233 24.71 -17.48 -21.31
N PHE A 234 24.52 -17.22 -20.02
CA PHE A 234 24.76 -18.22 -18.98
C PHE A 234 23.92 -19.48 -19.20
N SER A 235 22.62 -19.33 -19.46
CA SER A 235 21.69 -20.44 -19.70
C SER A 235 22.04 -21.24 -20.95
N LEU A 236 22.49 -20.59 -22.03
CA LEU A 236 22.97 -21.29 -23.24
C LEU A 236 24.24 -22.10 -22.94
N LYS A 237 25.24 -21.50 -22.27
CA LYS A 237 26.48 -22.20 -21.90
C LYS A 237 26.18 -23.41 -21.01
N LYS A 238 25.34 -23.21 -19.99
CA LYS A 238 24.88 -24.27 -19.10
C LYS A 238 24.18 -25.39 -19.86
N SER A 239 23.26 -25.06 -20.77
CA SER A 239 22.51 -26.05 -21.55
C SER A 239 23.43 -26.91 -22.43
N ILE A 240 24.46 -26.31 -23.05
CA ILE A 240 25.46 -27.05 -23.84
C ILE A 240 26.25 -28.00 -22.94
N VAL A 241 26.72 -27.51 -21.79
CA VAL A 241 27.49 -28.31 -20.83
C VAL A 241 26.65 -29.46 -20.27
N ASP A 242 25.42 -29.18 -19.81
CA ASP A 242 24.47 -30.18 -19.33
C ASP A 242 24.22 -31.28 -20.37
N TYR A 243 24.02 -30.88 -21.63
CA TYR A 243 23.76 -31.79 -22.73
C TYR A 243 24.97 -32.70 -23.03
N ILE A 244 26.19 -32.15 -23.08
CA ILE A 244 27.42 -32.94 -23.26
C ILE A 244 27.60 -33.92 -22.11
N LEU A 245 27.37 -33.44 -20.89
CA LEU A 245 27.44 -34.24 -19.68
C LEU A 245 26.28 -35.23 -19.52
N MET A 246 25.32 -35.33 -20.46
CA MET A 246 24.43 -36.50 -20.50
C MET A 246 25.21 -37.78 -20.89
N ASP A 247 26.34 -37.64 -21.59
CA ASP A 247 27.21 -38.76 -21.95
C ASP A 247 28.13 -39.15 -20.78
N THR A 248 27.99 -40.38 -20.30
CA THR A 248 28.81 -40.92 -19.20
C THR A 248 30.30 -40.98 -19.52
N SER A 249 30.67 -41.12 -20.80
CA SER A 249 32.09 -41.12 -21.22
C SER A 249 32.71 -39.73 -21.08
N GLU A 250 31.95 -38.68 -21.41
CA GLU A 250 32.40 -37.29 -21.24
C GLU A 250 32.48 -36.90 -19.76
N ARG A 251 31.55 -37.38 -18.91
CA ARG A 251 31.67 -37.24 -17.45
C ARG A 251 32.98 -37.81 -16.92
N GLN A 252 33.36 -39.01 -17.37
CA GLN A 252 34.62 -39.64 -17.00
C GLN A 252 35.83 -38.83 -17.51
N ARG A 253 35.82 -38.41 -18.79
CA ARG A 253 36.90 -37.63 -19.40
C ARG A 253 37.12 -36.29 -18.70
N LEU A 254 36.04 -35.58 -18.38
CA LEU A 254 36.10 -34.27 -17.70
C LEU A 254 36.33 -34.38 -16.18
N SER A 255 36.35 -35.62 -15.66
CA SER A 255 36.46 -35.92 -14.22
C SER A 255 35.35 -35.27 -13.39
N ILE A 256 34.10 -35.36 -13.88
CA ILE A 256 32.88 -34.89 -13.21
C ILE A 256 32.00 -36.11 -12.96
N ARG A 257 31.85 -36.53 -11.70
CA ARG A 257 31.06 -37.74 -11.35
C ARG A 257 29.59 -37.39 -11.15
N SER A 258 29.34 -36.28 -10.48
CA SER A 258 28.02 -35.75 -10.16
C SER A 258 27.84 -34.36 -10.78
N ILE A 259 26.60 -34.01 -11.11
CA ILE A 259 26.22 -32.68 -11.60
C ILE A 259 25.11 -32.19 -10.66
N PRO A 260 25.05 -30.89 -10.33
CA PRO A 260 23.97 -30.35 -9.54
C PRO A 260 22.60 -30.72 -10.14
N CYS A 261 21.78 -31.40 -9.35
CA CYS A 261 20.41 -31.69 -9.74
C CYS A 261 19.62 -30.38 -9.71
N PRO A 262 18.96 -29.98 -10.81
CA PRO A 262 18.13 -28.77 -10.78
C PRO A 262 17.04 -28.92 -9.73
N SER A 263 16.72 -27.82 -9.04
CA SER A 263 15.60 -27.79 -8.09
C SER A 263 14.33 -28.30 -8.78
N PRO A 264 13.60 -29.24 -8.16
CA PRO A 264 12.44 -29.83 -8.79
C PRO A 264 11.38 -28.74 -9.03
N ARG A 265 10.99 -28.58 -10.31
CA ARG A 265 9.90 -27.69 -10.69
C ARG A 265 8.59 -28.45 -10.52
N ARG A 266 7.82 -28.07 -9.50
CA ARG A 266 6.49 -28.64 -9.24
C ARG A 266 5.45 -27.83 -9.99
N VAL A 267 4.70 -28.47 -10.87
CA VAL A 267 3.65 -27.83 -11.66
C VAL A 267 2.38 -28.64 -11.52
N ILE A 268 1.41 -28.07 -10.80
CA ILE A 268 0.07 -28.65 -10.71
C ILE A 268 -0.57 -28.62 -12.10
N ARG A 269 -1.07 -29.76 -12.55
CA ARG A 269 -1.71 -29.92 -13.85
C ARG A 269 -3.22 -30.06 -13.68
N ALA A 270 -3.97 -29.46 -14.61
CA ALA A 270 -5.40 -29.66 -14.71
C ALA A 270 -5.73 -31.05 -15.29
N PRO A 271 -6.92 -31.62 -14.99
CA PRO A 271 -7.99 -31.04 -14.17
C PRO A 271 -7.79 -31.27 -12.66
N VAL A 272 -8.01 -30.22 -11.86
CA VAL A 272 -8.19 -30.34 -10.40
C VAL A 272 -9.67 -30.57 -10.07
N PRO A 273 -10.01 -31.28 -8.98
CA PRO A 273 -11.40 -31.65 -8.67
C PRO A 273 -12.36 -30.47 -8.57
N TRP A 274 -11.88 -29.33 -8.07
CA TRP A 274 -12.66 -28.10 -7.86
C TRP A 274 -12.62 -27.12 -9.04
N ALA A 275 -12.07 -27.50 -10.20
CA ALA A 275 -11.91 -26.58 -11.32
C ALA A 275 -13.23 -25.95 -11.78
N ALA A 276 -14.32 -26.73 -11.77
CA ALA A 276 -15.64 -26.25 -12.17
C ALA A 276 -16.26 -25.30 -11.13
N SER A 277 -16.20 -25.66 -9.84
CA SER A 277 -16.73 -24.82 -8.75
C SER A 277 -15.96 -23.51 -8.62
N TYR A 278 -14.63 -23.55 -8.74
CA TYR A 278 -13.81 -22.34 -8.78
C TYR A 278 -14.18 -21.44 -9.94
N LYS A 279 -14.31 -21.98 -11.17
CA LYS A 279 -14.71 -21.18 -12.34
C LYS A 279 -16.08 -20.54 -12.14
N ALA A 280 -17.05 -21.29 -11.62
CA ALA A 280 -18.38 -20.76 -11.33
C ALA A 280 -18.33 -19.63 -10.29
N ALA A 281 -17.63 -19.84 -9.17
CA ALA A 281 -17.48 -18.82 -8.12
C ALA A 281 -16.68 -17.60 -8.59
N HIS A 282 -15.66 -17.79 -9.43
CA HIS A 282 -14.87 -16.70 -10.00
C HIS A 282 -15.72 -15.87 -10.97
N ILE A 283 -16.45 -16.50 -11.90
CA ILE A 283 -17.35 -15.80 -12.82
C ILE A 283 -18.39 -15.00 -12.04
N TRP A 284 -19.02 -15.63 -11.04
CA TRP A 284 -20.00 -14.97 -10.18
C TRP A 284 -19.39 -13.74 -9.48
N GLN A 285 -18.26 -13.90 -8.78
CA GLN A 285 -17.61 -12.78 -8.09
C GLN A 285 -17.16 -11.66 -9.04
N SER A 286 -16.63 -12.01 -10.21
CA SER A 286 -16.24 -11.03 -11.23
C SER A 286 -17.41 -10.24 -11.79
N GLN A 287 -18.62 -10.83 -11.82
CA GLN A 287 -19.84 -10.18 -12.32
C GLN A 287 -20.55 -9.32 -11.27
N HIS A 288 -20.48 -9.70 -9.98
CA HIS A 288 -21.33 -9.11 -8.95
C HIS A 288 -20.59 -8.19 -7.94
N LEU A 289 -19.30 -8.40 -7.70
CA LEU A 289 -18.57 -7.66 -6.65
C LEU A 289 -17.95 -6.34 -7.12
N HIS A 290 -17.76 -6.18 -8.44
CA HIS A 290 -17.21 -4.99 -9.10
C HIS A 290 -15.89 -4.45 -8.50
N THR A 291 -15.09 -5.26 -7.79
CA THR A 291 -13.88 -4.83 -7.06
C THR A 291 -12.76 -4.28 -7.94
N VAL A 292 -12.72 -4.68 -9.20
CA VAL A 292 -11.72 -4.26 -10.19
C VAL A 292 -12.27 -3.21 -11.16
N SER A 293 -13.44 -2.62 -10.87
CA SER A 293 -14.02 -1.60 -11.73
C SER A 293 -13.13 -0.34 -11.73
N PRO A 294 -12.71 0.16 -12.92
CA PRO A 294 -11.95 1.40 -13.03
C PRO A 294 -12.67 2.60 -12.41
N MET A 295 -14.02 2.60 -12.42
CA MET A 295 -14.82 3.67 -11.84
C MET A 295 -14.61 3.82 -10.33
N MET A 296 -14.45 2.72 -9.60
CA MET A 296 -14.17 2.78 -8.15
C MET A 296 -12.84 3.47 -7.88
N LEU A 297 -11.83 3.25 -8.73
CA LEU A 297 -10.53 3.92 -8.62
C LEU A 297 -10.64 5.41 -8.94
N LEU A 298 -11.39 5.79 -9.97
CA LEU A 298 -11.61 7.20 -10.32
C LEU A 298 -12.33 7.96 -9.20
N LEU A 299 -13.39 7.37 -8.62
CA LEU A 299 -14.11 7.94 -7.49
C LEU A 299 -13.22 8.08 -6.25
N GLN A 300 -12.37 7.09 -5.99
CA GLN A 300 -11.41 7.14 -4.90
C GLN A 300 -10.34 8.22 -5.12
N ASP A 301 -9.85 8.37 -6.35
CA ASP A 301 -8.86 9.38 -6.71
C ASP A 301 -9.41 10.80 -6.53
N VAL A 302 -10.65 11.04 -6.96
CA VAL A 302 -11.38 12.29 -6.71
C VAL A 302 -11.41 12.63 -5.23
N TRP A 303 -11.78 11.65 -4.39
CA TRP A 303 -11.82 11.87 -2.95
C TRP A 303 -10.44 12.19 -2.37
N LEU A 304 -9.44 11.36 -2.66
CA LEU A 304 -8.11 11.49 -2.08
C LEU A 304 -7.44 12.81 -2.46
N LYS A 305 -7.56 13.24 -3.72
CA LYS A 305 -6.92 14.46 -4.22
C LYS A 305 -7.60 15.74 -3.77
N SER A 306 -8.93 15.75 -3.67
CA SER A 306 -9.68 17.02 -3.56
C SER A 306 -10.49 17.17 -2.27
N PHE A 307 -10.85 16.08 -1.58
CA PHE A 307 -11.80 16.12 -0.47
C PHE A 307 -11.34 15.42 0.82
N SER A 308 -10.24 14.66 0.80
CA SER A 308 -9.76 13.88 1.95
C SER A 308 -9.33 14.73 3.16
N SER A 309 -8.87 15.96 2.92
CA SER A 309 -8.50 16.93 3.95
C SER A 309 -9.68 17.76 4.47
N LEU A 310 -10.86 17.64 3.86
CA LEU A 310 -12.04 18.40 4.27
C LEU A 310 -12.50 17.98 5.68
N ARG A 311 -13.00 18.95 6.46
CA ARG A 311 -13.52 18.74 7.83
C ARG A 311 -14.78 19.57 8.03
N PHE A 312 -15.75 19.03 8.77
CA PHE A 312 -16.94 19.77 9.17
C PHE A 312 -16.62 20.90 10.16
N VAL A 313 -15.56 20.72 10.97
CA VAL A 313 -15.02 21.76 11.85
C VAL A 313 -13.51 21.84 11.62
N LYS A 314 -13.05 22.96 11.09
CA LYS A 314 -11.64 23.24 10.82
C LYS A 314 -11.00 23.88 12.04
N LEU A 315 -10.10 23.13 12.69
CA LEU A 315 -9.44 23.58 13.91
C LEU A 315 -8.57 24.82 13.71
N GLU A 316 -7.90 24.95 12.57
CA GLU A 316 -7.08 26.12 12.25
C GLU A 316 -7.90 27.41 12.27
N GLU A 317 -9.08 27.39 11.64
CA GLU A 317 -10.00 28.52 11.65
C GLU A 317 -10.51 28.79 13.07
N LEU A 318 -10.85 27.75 13.85
CA LEU A 318 -11.32 27.89 15.23
C LEU A 318 -10.26 28.49 16.15
N LEU A 319 -9.02 28.02 16.08
CA LEU A 319 -7.89 28.51 16.87
C LEU A 319 -7.46 29.93 16.46
N SER A 320 -7.72 30.33 15.21
CA SER A 320 -7.49 31.70 14.74
C SER A 320 -8.56 32.70 15.13
N THR A 321 -9.69 32.25 15.70
CA THR A 321 -10.72 33.16 16.21
C THR A 321 -10.28 33.84 17.50
N ASN A 322 -10.96 34.94 17.86
CA ASN A 322 -10.72 35.66 19.11
C ASN A 322 -11.29 34.91 20.32
N LEU A 323 -10.63 33.82 20.70
CA LEU A 323 -10.95 33.02 21.88
C LEU A 323 -10.79 33.83 23.19
N PRO A 324 -11.65 33.61 24.20
CA PRO A 324 -12.80 32.71 24.26
C PRO A 324 -14.05 33.29 23.59
N LEU A 325 -14.89 32.41 23.08
CA LEU A 325 -16.17 32.78 22.44
C LEU A 325 -17.31 32.80 23.46
N GLN A 326 -18.35 33.59 23.19
CA GLN A 326 -19.64 33.32 23.85
C GLN A 326 -20.14 31.93 23.44
N PRO A 327 -20.86 31.22 24.31
CA PRO A 327 -21.38 29.90 23.95
C PRO A 327 -22.30 29.91 22.73
N SER A 328 -23.08 30.98 22.51
CA SER A 328 -23.87 31.16 21.27
C SER A 328 -23.00 31.36 20.03
N GLU A 329 -21.92 32.13 20.14
CA GLU A 329 -20.98 32.38 19.03
C GLU A 329 -20.24 31.10 18.63
N PHE A 330 -19.88 30.27 19.61
CA PHE A 330 -19.29 28.95 19.35
C PHE A 330 -20.26 28.02 18.61
N GLU A 331 -21.52 27.98 19.05
CA GLU A 331 -22.57 27.18 18.40
C GLU A 331 -22.80 27.63 16.94
N GLU A 332 -22.96 28.94 16.71
CA GLU A 332 -23.11 29.52 15.38
C GLU A 332 -21.88 29.25 14.49
N PHE A 333 -20.68 29.31 15.06
CA PHE A 333 -19.43 29.02 14.34
C PHE A 333 -19.41 27.59 13.81
N VAL A 334 -19.72 26.62 14.67
CA VAL A 334 -19.75 25.19 14.29
C VAL A 334 -20.84 24.94 13.25
N GLN A 335 -22.06 25.45 13.46
CA GLN A 335 -23.16 25.31 12.50
C GLN A 335 -22.80 25.87 11.11
N ARG A 336 -22.18 27.06 11.07
CA ARG A 336 -21.76 27.69 9.82
C ARG A 336 -20.70 26.87 9.09
N GLN A 337 -19.68 26.37 9.78
CA GLN A 337 -18.66 25.52 9.16
C GLN A 337 -19.23 24.19 8.66
N CYS A 338 -20.11 23.59 9.46
CA CYS A 338 -20.78 22.35 9.10
C CYS A 338 -21.63 22.52 7.83
N GLN A 339 -22.39 23.61 7.74
CA GLN A 339 -23.21 23.94 6.57
C GLN A 339 -22.34 24.22 5.34
N ALA A 340 -21.25 25.00 5.48
CA ALA A 340 -20.33 25.28 4.37
C ALA A 340 -19.70 24.00 3.81
N THR A 341 -19.31 23.08 4.69
CA THR A 341 -18.77 21.77 4.31
C THR A 341 -19.82 20.92 3.61
N ARG A 342 -21.05 20.91 4.13
CA ARG A 342 -22.18 20.22 3.49
C ARG A 342 -22.45 20.76 2.08
N ASP A 343 -22.43 22.08 1.91
CA ASP A 343 -22.62 22.72 0.62
C ASP A 343 -21.50 22.35 -0.36
N GLU A 344 -20.25 22.26 0.11
CA GLU A 344 -19.12 21.79 -0.70
C GLU A 344 -19.31 20.33 -1.16
N LEU A 345 -19.82 19.46 -0.29
CA LEU A 345 -20.12 18.07 -0.66
C LEU A 345 -21.26 17.99 -1.70
N ILE A 346 -22.32 18.79 -1.56
CA ILE A 346 -23.48 18.79 -2.45
C ILE A 346 -23.19 19.47 -3.79
N GLN A 347 -22.46 20.58 -3.78
CA GLN A 347 -22.27 21.44 -4.95
C GLN A 347 -21.01 21.09 -5.75
N LYS A 348 -20.01 20.44 -5.12
CA LYS A 348 -18.74 20.09 -5.79
C LYS A 348 -18.48 18.60 -5.83
N TRP A 349 -18.45 17.93 -4.66
CA TRP A 349 -18.05 16.52 -4.61
C TRP A 349 -19.02 15.59 -5.35
N LEU A 350 -20.32 15.68 -5.05
CA LEU A 350 -21.34 14.84 -5.69
C LEU A 350 -21.44 15.09 -7.20
N PRO A 351 -21.51 16.35 -7.69
CA PRO A 351 -21.50 16.62 -9.14
C PRO A 351 -20.23 16.15 -9.84
N HIS A 352 -19.06 16.26 -9.19
CA HIS A 352 -17.82 15.77 -9.77
C HIS A 352 -17.83 14.24 -9.89
N CYS A 353 -18.29 13.53 -8.87
CA CYS A 353 -18.50 12.08 -8.94
C CYS A 353 -19.47 11.70 -10.06
N ALA A 354 -20.61 12.40 -10.17
CA ALA A 354 -21.58 12.17 -11.24
C ALA A 354 -20.98 12.41 -12.64
N SER A 355 -20.14 13.43 -12.79
CA SER A 355 -19.50 13.76 -14.07
C SER A 355 -18.59 12.63 -14.60
N LEU A 356 -18.00 11.82 -13.72
CA LEU A 356 -17.15 10.70 -14.13
C LEU A 356 -17.93 9.67 -14.95
N PHE A 357 -19.16 9.37 -14.55
CA PHE A 357 -20.06 8.44 -15.27
C PHE A 357 -20.55 9.01 -16.61
N VAL A 358 -20.61 10.34 -16.73
CA VAL A 358 -21.04 11.03 -17.96
C VAL A 358 -19.94 11.04 -19.00
N THR A 359 -18.68 11.14 -18.56
CA THR A 359 -17.48 11.38 -19.39
C THR A 359 -16.77 10.09 -19.79
N SER A 360 -16.96 8.99 -19.05
CA SER A 360 -16.44 7.68 -19.44
C SER A 360 -17.16 7.13 -20.67
N ASP A 361 -16.41 6.63 -21.67
CA ASP A 361 -16.92 5.90 -22.86
C ASP A 361 -17.76 4.64 -22.49
N GLU A 362 -17.80 4.25 -21.22
CA GLU A 362 -18.59 3.13 -20.68
C GLU A 362 -20.12 3.40 -20.60
N ARG A 363 -20.61 4.47 -21.24
CA ARG A 363 -22.06 4.77 -21.33
C ARG A 363 -22.88 3.61 -21.90
N GLU A 364 -22.30 2.73 -22.71
CA GLU A 364 -23.04 1.66 -23.39
C GLU A 364 -23.43 0.49 -22.47
N GLN A 365 -22.95 0.43 -21.22
CA GLN A 365 -23.26 -0.68 -20.30
C GLN A 365 -24.06 -0.28 -19.05
N VAL A 366 -24.02 0.98 -18.64
CA VAL A 366 -24.63 1.41 -17.37
C VAL A 366 -26.12 1.72 -17.57
N THR A 367 -26.99 0.75 -17.27
CA THR A 367 -28.44 0.97 -17.22
C THR A 367 -28.95 1.06 -15.77
N PRO A 368 -29.96 1.92 -15.48
CA PRO A 368 -30.48 2.12 -14.12
C PRO A 368 -31.08 0.87 -13.47
N VAL A 369 -31.39 -0.17 -14.24
CA VAL A 369 -32.02 -1.42 -13.78
C VAL A 369 -31.07 -2.64 -13.90
N GLY A 370 -30.04 -2.57 -14.76
CA GLY A 370 -29.10 -3.68 -14.99
C GLY A 370 -28.03 -3.82 -13.92
N ASP A 371 -27.52 -2.71 -13.38
CA ASP A 371 -26.31 -2.72 -12.53
C ASP A 371 -26.56 -2.13 -11.13
N GLN A 372 -27.66 -2.52 -10.48
CA GLN A 372 -27.96 -2.11 -9.10
C GLN A 372 -26.83 -2.48 -8.12
N GLU A 373 -26.19 -3.62 -8.34
CA GLU A 373 -25.08 -4.12 -7.53
C GLU A 373 -23.84 -3.22 -7.66
N PHE A 374 -23.49 -2.82 -8.89
CA PHE A 374 -22.43 -1.85 -9.15
C PHE A 374 -22.66 -0.53 -8.42
N PHE A 375 -23.87 0.03 -8.54
CA PHE A 375 -24.21 1.29 -7.87
C PHE A 375 -24.27 1.13 -6.34
N ASN A 376 -24.59 -0.04 -5.82
CA ASN A 376 -24.44 -0.34 -4.39
C ASN A 376 -22.97 -0.34 -3.96
N CYS A 377 -22.05 -0.85 -4.79
CA CYS A 377 -20.61 -0.72 -4.55
C CYS A 377 -20.16 0.74 -4.57
N VAL A 378 -20.64 1.54 -5.52
CA VAL A 378 -20.35 2.99 -5.60
C VAL A 378 -20.82 3.68 -4.32
N ALA A 379 -22.07 3.43 -3.92
CA ALA A 379 -22.64 4.01 -2.71
C ALA A 379 -21.91 3.55 -1.44
N ALA A 380 -21.46 2.29 -1.37
CA ALA A 380 -20.66 1.79 -0.25
C ALA A 380 -19.32 2.53 -0.16
N LEU A 381 -18.60 2.69 -1.28
CA LEU A 381 -17.34 3.43 -1.35
C LEU A 381 -17.51 4.89 -0.92
N MET A 382 -18.48 5.60 -1.51
CA MET A 382 -18.75 7.01 -1.17
C MET A 382 -19.26 7.17 0.27
N SER A 383 -19.98 6.19 0.80
CA SER A 383 -20.38 6.16 2.22
C SER A 383 -19.16 6.02 3.14
N LEU A 384 -18.18 5.18 2.80
CA LEU A 384 -16.94 5.05 3.57
C LEU A 384 -16.13 6.35 3.57
N GLN A 385 -16.07 7.03 2.43
CA GLN A 385 -15.45 8.34 2.29
C GLN A 385 -16.11 9.38 3.20
N LEU A 386 -17.44 9.52 3.12
CA LEU A 386 -18.22 10.41 3.98
C LEU A 386 -18.04 10.08 5.48
N ARG A 387 -18.12 8.79 5.84
CA ARG A 387 -17.90 8.35 7.22
C ARG A 387 -16.51 8.71 7.72
N SER A 388 -15.48 8.55 6.89
CA SER A 388 -14.11 8.95 7.22
C SER A 388 -14.02 10.45 7.53
N LEU A 389 -14.67 11.30 6.72
CA LEU A 389 -14.72 12.76 6.98
C LEU A 389 -15.37 13.08 8.33
N VAL A 390 -16.51 12.45 8.64
CA VAL A 390 -17.22 12.65 9.91
C VAL A 390 -16.35 12.21 11.09
N ILE A 391 -15.77 11.01 11.03
CA ILE A 391 -14.93 10.47 12.10
C ILE A 391 -13.75 11.38 12.39
N HIS A 392 -13.02 11.80 11.35
CA HIS A 392 -11.89 12.71 11.54
C HIS A 392 -12.34 14.07 12.09
N SER A 393 -13.49 14.60 11.65
CA SER A 393 -14.02 15.88 12.19
C SER A 393 -14.37 15.78 13.68
N LEU A 394 -14.96 14.66 14.12
CA LEU A 394 -15.28 14.43 15.54
C LEU A 394 -14.00 14.27 16.38
N GLN A 395 -13.01 13.54 15.86
CA GLN A 395 -11.71 13.36 16.51
C GLN A 395 -10.96 14.68 16.64
N ASP A 396 -10.96 15.50 15.59
CA ASP A 396 -10.34 16.82 15.58
C ASP A 396 -11.01 17.73 16.62
N LEU A 397 -12.36 17.76 16.67
CA LEU A 397 -13.07 18.54 17.69
C LEU A 397 -12.78 18.06 19.12
N LEU A 398 -12.70 16.74 19.35
CA LEU A 398 -12.26 16.21 20.65
C LEU A 398 -10.83 16.69 20.97
N GLN A 399 -9.90 16.60 20.01
CA GLN A 399 -8.51 17.00 20.20
C GLN A 399 -8.38 18.47 20.61
N PHE A 400 -9.25 19.33 20.11
CA PHE A 400 -9.32 20.73 20.54
C PHE A 400 -9.66 20.86 22.04
N PHE A 401 -10.62 20.08 22.55
CA PHE A 401 -10.93 20.08 24.00
C PHE A 401 -9.85 19.40 24.84
N MET A 402 -9.17 18.38 24.29
CA MET A 402 -8.05 17.69 24.97
C MET A 402 -6.88 18.62 25.29
N LEU A 403 -6.76 19.79 24.65
CA LEU A 403 -5.81 20.82 25.06
C LEU A 403 -6.00 21.27 26.53
N HIS A 404 -7.17 21.00 27.11
CA HIS A 404 -7.53 21.34 28.48
C HIS A 404 -7.63 20.11 29.41
N GLU A 405 -7.02 18.98 29.06
CA GLU A 405 -7.15 17.70 29.78
C GLU A 405 -6.76 17.79 31.28
N GLU A 406 -5.80 18.64 31.62
CA GLU A 406 -5.31 18.85 33.00
C GLU A 406 -6.37 19.50 33.91
N GLY A 407 -7.43 20.07 33.35
CA GLY A 407 -8.49 20.73 34.10
C GLY A 407 -8.09 22.13 34.60
N ASN A 408 -8.80 22.60 35.62
CA ASN A 408 -8.56 23.92 36.22
C ASN A 408 -8.62 23.93 37.75
N ASP A 409 -8.37 22.78 38.39
CA ASP A 409 -8.23 22.75 39.84
C ASP A 409 -6.90 23.41 40.26
N PHE A 410 -6.97 24.66 40.71
CA PHE A 410 -5.80 25.43 41.13
C PHE A 410 -5.37 25.20 42.60
N GLY A 411 -6.04 24.31 43.34
CA GLY A 411 -5.77 24.11 44.77
C GLY A 411 -6.31 25.27 45.63
N ASP A 412 -5.47 25.80 46.53
CA ASP A 412 -5.90 26.80 47.53
C ASP A 412 -5.85 28.24 47.02
N LEU A 413 -4.85 28.56 46.18
CA LEU A 413 -4.62 29.92 45.69
C LEU A 413 -4.70 29.96 44.17
N TYR A 414 -5.52 30.87 43.68
CA TYR A 414 -5.64 31.15 42.26
C TYR A 414 -4.38 31.86 41.74
N ASP A 415 -3.74 31.25 40.75
CA ASP A 415 -2.57 31.78 40.06
C ASP A 415 -2.84 31.81 38.55
N GLU A 416 -2.92 33.03 38.02
CA GLU A 416 -3.24 33.30 36.62
C GLU A 416 -2.14 32.83 35.65
N THR A 417 -0.89 32.76 36.11
CA THR A 417 0.25 32.36 35.28
C THR A 417 0.18 30.89 34.85
N LYS A 418 -0.66 30.09 35.52
CA LYS A 418 -0.90 28.68 35.17
C LYS A 418 -1.83 28.50 33.97
N TYR A 419 -2.58 29.52 33.58
CA TYR A 419 -3.64 29.44 32.56
C TYR A 419 -3.34 30.32 31.33
N VAL A 420 -2.13 30.19 30.79
CA VAL A 420 -1.65 30.94 29.61
C VAL A 420 -2.24 30.48 28.27
N GLN A 421 -2.81 29.28 28.22
CA GLN A 421 -3.47 28.76 27.02
C GLN A 421 -4.79 29.49 26.71
N ALA A 422 -5.16 29.59 25.43
CA ALA A 422 -6.40 30.23 25.02
C ALA A 422 -7.62 29.50 25.60
N GLN A 423 -8.52 30.22 26.27
CA GLN A 423 -9.76 29.65 26.81
C GLN A 423 -10.78 29.46 25.68
N VAL A 424 -11.68 28.48 25.80
CA VAL A 424 -12.70 28.17 24.79
C VAL A 424 -13.94 29.03 24.96
N LEU A 425 -14.55 29.01 26.16
CA LEU A 425 -15.87 29.59 26.41
C LEU A 425 -15.83 30.69 27.47
N LEU A 426 -16.56 31.78 27.23
CA LEU A 426 -16.83 32.80 28.24
C LEU A 426 -18.04 32.43 29.09
N VAL A 427 -17.90 32.53 30.41
CA VAL A 427 -18.98 32.36 31.38
C VAL A 427 -19.04 33.61 32.27
N LYS A 428 -20.21 34.22 32.43
CA LYS A 428 -20.38 35.43 33.23
C LYS A 428 -20.76 35.08 34.67
N LEU A 429 -20.32 35.87 35.63
CA LEU A 429 -20.80 35.81 37.00
C LEU A 429 -21.90 36.85 37.21
N GLN A 430 -23.00 36.44 37.86
CA GLN A 430 -24.10 37.33 38.21
C GLN A 430 -24.71 36.93 39.55
N VAL A 431 -25.29 37.89 40.27
CA VAL A 431 -26.10 37.60 41.46
C VAL A 431 -27.49 37.15 41.01
N GLU A 432 -27.86 35.91 41.33
CA GLU A 432 -29.21 35.38 41.15
C GLU A 432 -29.73 34.89 42.51
N LYS A 433 -30.93 35.32 42.93
CA LYS A 433 -31.56 34.89 44.20
C LYS A 433 -30.61 34.95 45.42
N SER A 434 -29.82 36.02 45.53
CA SER A 434 -28.87 36.27 46.61
C SER A 434 -27.60 35.40 46.64
N CYS A 435 -27.32 34.65 45.58
CA CYS A 435 -26.09 33.88 45.43
C CYS A 435 -25.42 34.12 44.06
N VAL A 436 -24.12 33.82 43.97
CA VAL A 436 -23.37 33.96 42.72
C VAL A 436 -23.69 32.77 41.81
N ALA A 437 -24.18 33.07 40.61
CA ALA A 437 -24.50 32.10 39.58
C ALA A 437 -23.64 32.30 38.32
N PHE A 438 -23.48 31.21 37.57
CA PHE A 438 -22.81 31.21 36.27
C PHE A 438 -23.83 31.43 35.16
N LEU A 439 -23.55 32.36 34.24
CA LEU A 439 -24.40 32.63 33.09
C LEU A 439 -23.59 32.55 31.78
N PRO A 440 -23.85 31.55 30.92
CA PRO A 440 -24.73 30.42 31.15
C PRO A 440 -24.16 29.44 32.19
N SER A 441 -25.00 28.54 32.70
CA SER A 441 -24.59 27.48 33.61
C SER A 441 -23.66 26.47 32.92
N PHE A 442 -22.87 25.73 33.69
CA PHE A 442 -21.99 24.69 33.12
C PHE A 442 -22.75 23.59 32.39
N ASN A 443 -23.99 23.28 32.80
CA ASN A 443 -24.83 22.33 32.08
C ASN A 443 -25.24 22.88 30.70
N GLU A 444 -25.64 24.15 30.62
CA GLU A 444 -25.94 24.79 29.34
C GLU A 444 -24.71 24.87 28.43
N CYS A 445 -23.53 25.18 28.99
CA CYS A 445 -22.26 25.11 28.27
C CYS A 445 -21.96 23.70 27.74
N TRP A 446 -22.19 22.66 28.54
CA TRP A 446 -22.00 21.27 28.11
C TRP A 446 -22.95 20.91 26.97
N GLU A 447 -24.21 21.29 27.07
CA GLU A 447 -25.20 21.05 26.02
C GLU A 447 -24.80 21.72 24.70
N ILE A 448 -24.15 22.89 24.74
CA ILE A 448 -23.60 23.56 23.56
C ILE A 448 -22.45 22.76 22.94
N VAL A 449 -21.52 22.28 23.76
CA VAL A 449 -20.42 21.42 23.29
C VAL A 449 -20.96 20.12 22.71
N HIS A 450 -21.89 19.45 23.40
CA HIS A 450 -22.54 18.23 22.92
C HIS A 450 -23.27 18.46 21.59
N ARG A 451 -24.03 19.55 21.46
CA ARG A 451 -24.70 19.92 20.20
C ARG A 451 -23.71 20.16 19.06
N ALA A 452 -22.50 20.67 19.32
CA ALA A 452 -21.47 20.81 18.29
C ALA A 452 -21.05 19.45 17.69
N PHE A 453 -20.83 18.42 18.51
CA PHE A 453 -20.56 17.06 18.02
C PHE A 453 -21.76 16.50 17.23
N MET A 454 -22.99 16.72 17.72
CA MET A 454 -24.19 16.25 17.02
C MET A 454 -24.42 16.97 15.70
N GLU A 455 -24.07 18.25 15.60
CA GLU A 455 -24.22 19.03 14.36
C GLU A 455 -23.30 18.50 13.25
N ILE A 456 -22.09 18.03 13.58
CA ILE A 456 -21.20 17.35 12.63
C ILE A 456 -21.88 16.11 12.04
N ILE A 457 -22.45 15.26 12.89
CA ILE A 457 -23.13 14.02 12.48
C ILE A 457 -24.36 14.35 11.61
N LYS A 458 -25.22 15.23 12.12
CA LYS A 458 -26.44 15.69 11.44
C LYS A 458 -26.14 16.30 10.06
N SER A 459 -25.06 17.04 9.92
CA SER A 459 -24.67 17.69 8.66
C SER A 459 -24.26 16.70 7.57
N ALA A 460 -23.84 15.49 7.94
CA ALA A 460 -23.56 14.41 7.00
C ALA A 460 -24.79 13.58 6.61
N GLU A 461 -25.92 13.74 7.33
CA GLU A 461 -27.13 12.98 7.02
C GLU A 461 -27.78 13.42 5.71
N LYS A 462 -28.53 12.51 5.10
CA LYS A 462 -29.34 12.78 3.89
C LYS A 462 -28.54 13.38 2.72
N LEU A 463 -27.23 13.08 2.63
CA LEU A 463 -26.48 13.34 1.40
C LEU A 463 -26.91 12.32 0.35
N PRO A 464 -27.38 12.75 -0.83
CA PRO A 464 -27.91 11.83 -1.83
C PRO A 464 -26.80 10.94 -2.40
N ARG A 465 -27.16 9.72 -2.80
CA ARG A 465 -26.26 8.89 -3.61
C ARG A 465 -26.08 9.53 -5.00
N VAL A 466 -24.98 9.20 -5.68
CA VAL A 466 -24.67 9.78 -7.01
C VAL A 466 -25.74 9.45 -8.06
N GLU A 467 -26.43 8.32 -7.90
CA GLU A 467 -27.55 7.86 -8.71
C GLU A 467 -28.70 8.87 -8.76
N CYS A 468 -28.94 9.61 -7.69
CA CYS A 468 -29.97 10.66 -7.65
C CYS A 468 -29.66 11.82 -8.61
N SER A 469 -28.38 12.02 -8.96
CA SER A 469 -27.95 13.01 -9.96
C SER A 469 -27.91 12.43 -11.37
N LEU A 470 -27.69 11.12 -11.52
CA LEU A 470 -27.59 10.44 -12.80
C LEU A 470 -28.96 10.04 -13.38
N PHE A 471 -29.91 9.67 -12.51
CA PHE A 471 -31.20 9.09 -12.90
C PHE A 471 -32.37 9.89 -12.30
N PRO A 472 -33.20 10.55 -13.12
CA PRO A 472 -34.33 11.35 -12.64
C PRO A 472 -35.36 10.58 -11.81
N ASP A 473 -35.48 9.26 -12.03
CA ASP A 473 -36.44 8.39 -11.36
C ASP A 473 -35.99 7.96 -9.96
N ILE A 474 -34.70 8.04 -9.66
CA ILE A 474 -34.14 7.66 -8.36
C ILE A 474 -34.11 8.88 -7.45
N LYS A 475 -34.90 8.83 -6.38
CA LYS A 475 -35.00 9.90 -5.37
C LYS A 475 -34.96 9.31 -3.97
N ASN A 476 -34.60 10.16 -3.00
CA ASN A 476 -34.60 9.82 -1.57
C ASN A 476 -33.66 8.66 -1.19
N TRP A 477 -32.63 8.39 -1.99
CA TRP A 477 -31.59 7.46 -1.62
C TRP A 477 -30.37 8.22 -1.13
N TYR A 478 -29.89 7.84 0.06
CA TYR A 478 -28.85 8.57 0.76
C TYR A 478 -27.63 7.70 1.04
N LEU A 479 -26.47 8.34 1.09
CA LEU A 479 -25.25 7.72 1.57
C LEU A 479 -25.38 7.39 3.05
N ARG A 480 -24.72 6.30 3.48
CA ARG A 480 -24.65 5.93 4.88
C ARG A 480 -23.56 6.74 5.55
N THR A 481 -23.86 7.31 6.71
CA THR A 481 -22.90 8.08 7.52
C THR A 481 -22.81 7.50 8.94
N VAL A 482 -22.02 8.13 9.81
CA VAL A 482 -21.89 7.82 11.23
C VAL A 482 -23.20 8.18 11.94
N LYS A 483 -23.64 7.36 12.89
CA LYS A 483 -24.80 7.64 13.74
C LYS A 483 -24.43 7.98 15.18
N PRO A 484 -25.28 8.73 15.91
CA PRO A 484 -25.01 9.09 17.31
C PRO A 484 -24.86 7.90 18.28
N ASP A 485 -25.51 6.78 17.98
CA ASP A 485 -25.54 5.56 18.80
C ASP A 485 -24.35 4.61 18.57
N GLU A 486 -23.44 4.94 17.64
CA GLU A 486 -22.24 4.15 17.41
C GLU A 486 -21.26 4.25 18.59
N SER A 487 -20.66 3.13 18.99
CA SER A 487 -19.72 3.06 20.12
C SER A 487 -18.57 4.08 20.01
N LEU A 488 -18.05 4.27 18.79
CA LEU A 488 -17.03 5.29 18.51
C LEU A 488 -17.48 6.69 18.93
N VAL A 489 -18.73 7.08 18.65
CA VAL A 489 -19.25 8.41 18.98
C VAL A 489 -19.45 8.55 20.48
N THR A 490 -20.04 7.54 21.11
CA THR A 490 -20.24 7.55 22.57
C THR A 490 -18.93 7.62 23.33
N ASP A 491 -17.88 6.93 22.87
CA ASP A 491 -16.55 6.95 23.47
C ASP A 491 -15.88 8.34 23.34
N LEU A 492 -16.05 9.00 22.19
CA LEU A 492 -15.54 10.37 21.98
C LEU A 492 -16.26 11.38 22.88
N LEU A 493 -17.58 11.29 22.98
CA LEU A 493 -18.40 12.17 23.84
C LEU A 493 -18.08 11.96 25.32
N TYR A 494 -17.88 10.71 25.75
CA TYR A 494 -17.49 10.40 27.12
C TYR A 494 -16.16 11.09 27.48
N LYS A 495 -15.14 10.94 26.64
CA LYS A 495 -13.84 11.62 26.83
C LYS A 495 -13.98 13.15 26.86
N ALA A 496 -14.75 13.72 25.94
CA ALA A 496 -15.02 15.16 25.94
C ALA A 496 -15.69 15.61 27.25
N SER A 497 -16.64 14.80 27.77
CA SER A 497 -17.33 15.07 29.02
C SER A 497 -16.39 15.02 30.21
N GLU A 498 -15.51 14.03 30.29
CA GLU A 498 -14.50 13.94 31.36
C GLU A 498 -13.61 15.17 31.41
N VAL A 499 -13.09 15.60 30.25
CA VAL A 499 -12.26 16.81 30.17
C VAL A 499 -13.06 18.06 30.54
N PHE A 500 -14.30 18.18 30.05
CA PHE A 500 -15.18 19.30 30.39
C PHE A 500 -15.42 19.38 31.91
N GLN A 501 -15.74 18.26 32.55
CA GLN A 501 -16.03 18.22 33.99
C GLN A 501 -14.81 18.63 34.84
N LYS A 502 -13.60 18.15 34.49
CA LYS A 502 -12.34 18.58 35.13
C LYS A 502 -12.11 20.10 35.04
N ASN A 503 -12.68 20.75 34.03
CA ASN A 503 -12.61 22.20 33.82
C ASN A 503 -13.75 22.98 34.47
N THR A 504 -14.65 22.37 35.23
CA THR A 504 -15.67 23.11 36.00
C THR A 504 -15.25 23.40 37.44
N VAL A 505 -14.31 22.60 37.98
CA VAL A 505 -13.91 22.61 39.40
C VAL A 505 -13.31 23.95 39.82
N GLY A 506 -12.38 24.50 39.04
CA GLY A 506 -11.72 25.77 39.33
C GLY A 506 -12.70 26.93 39.41
N ALA A 507 -13.68 26.98 38.51
CA ALA A 507 -14.68 28.04 38.53
C ALA A 507 -15.56 28.00 39.78
N GLN A 508 -15.97 26.79 40.20
CA GLN A 508 -16.71 26.59 41.44
C GLN A 508 -15.88 27.01 42.66
N LYS A 509 -14.59 26.64 42.71
CA LYS A 509 -13.66 27.08 43.77
C LYS A 509 -13.50 28.60 43.80
N TYR A 510 -13.44 29.25 42.64
CA TYR A 510 -13.27 30.70 42.55
C TYR A 510 -14.42 31.48 43.19
N LEU A 511 -15.64 30.92 43.22
CA LEU A 511 -16.78 31.54 43.91
C LEU A 511 -16.54 31.78 45.41
N ALA A 512 -15.64 31.01 46.05
CA ALA A 512 -15.25 31.24 47.44
C ALA A 512 -14.72 32.66 47.68
N THR A 513 -14.09 33.28 46.67
CA THR A 513 -13.62 34.68 46.71
C THR A 513 -14.77 35.65 47.00
N TYR A 514 -15.98 35.34 46.55
CA TYR A 514 -17.16 36.19 46.71
C TYR A 514 -17.95 35.90 47.99
N GLN A 515 -17.67 34.80 48.70
CA GLN A 515 -18.37 34.48 49.96
C GLN A 515 -18.19 35.56 51.03
N LYS A 516 -17.04 36.24 51.06
CA LYS A 516 -16.79 37.38 51.95
C LYS A 516 -17.82 38.51 51.81
N TYR A 517 -18.46 38.60 50.64
CA TYR A 517 -19.44 39.64 50.31
C TYR A 517 -20.89 39.13 50.37
N SER A 518 -21.15 37.96 50.96
CA SER A 518 -22.50 37.36 51.07
C SER A 518 -23.54 38.33 51.61
N ASN A 519 -23.16 39.13 52.60
CA ASN A 519 -24.09 40.04 53.27
C ASN A 519 -24.60 41.16 52.35
N LEU A 520 -23.82 41.51 51.32
CA LEU A 520 -24.24 42.45 50.28
C LEU A 520 -25.20 41.79 49.27
N MET A 521 -25.07 40.48 49.08
CA MET A 521 -25.87 39.72 48.12
C MET A 521 -27.27 39.41 48.64
N ASP A 522 -27.39 39.04 49.93
CA ASP A 522 -28.64 38.61 50.58
C ASP A 522 -29.43 39.72 51.29
N ASN A 523 -29.00 40.97 51.14
CA ASN A 523 -29.55 42.16 51.79
C ASN A 523 -29.43 42.19 53.32
N THR A 524 -28.73 41.25 53.97
CA THR A 524 -28.49 41.33 55.42
C THR A 524 -27.72 42.59 55.79
N ALA A 525 -26.74 43.01 54.97
CA ALA A 525 -26.01 44.26 55.20
C ALA A 525 -26.93 45.49 55.23
N GLN A 526 -28.02 45.48 54.45
CA GLN A 526 -29.00 46.57 54.46
C GLN A 526 -29.89 46.53 55.72
N GLN A 527 -30.26 45.34 56.18
CA GLN A 527 -31.05 45.15 57.40
C GLN A 527 -30.24 45.51 58.64
N ASP A 528 -29.01 45.01 58.74
CA ASP A 528 -28.06 45.30 59.83
C ASP A 528 -27.78 46.79 59.93
N MET A 529 -27.57 47.46 58.79
CA MET A 529 -27.37 48.90 58.74
C MET A 529 -28.61 49.69 59.19
N SER A 530 -29.80 49.25 58.77
CA SER A 530 -31.05 49.89 59.19
C SER A 530 -31.31 49.69 60.69
N ALA A 531 -30.86 48.57 61.27
CA ALA A 531 -30.91 48.33 62.71
C ALA A 531 -29.86 49.18 63.46
N PHE A 532 -28.64 49.27 62.93
CA PHE A 532 -27.54 50.05 63.51
C PHE A 532 -27.88 51.54 63.60
N LEU A 533 -28.44 52.12 62.54
CA LEU A 533 -28.86 53.54 62.49
C LEU A 533 -29.96 53.91 63.51
N LYS A 534 -30.64 52.95 64.14
CA LYS A 534 -31.62 53.22 65.23
C LYS A 534 -30.97 53.49 66.59
N THR A 535 -29.66 53.28 66.70
CA THR A 535 -28.86 53.44 67.92
C THR A 535 -27.84 54.56 67.75
N LYS A 536 -27.54 55.33 68.82
CA LYS A 536 -26.58 56.45 68.76
C LYS A 536 -25.14 55.91 68.70
N HIS A 537 -24.42 56.23 67.62
CA HIS A 537 -23.04 55.77 67.37
C HIS A 537 -22.15 56.92 66.84
N SER A 538 -20.83 56.76 66.92
CA SER A 538 -19.87 57.72 66.34
C SER A 538 -19.52 57.38 64.88
N LEU A 539 -19.48 58.38 64.00
CA LEU A 539 -19.29 58.24 62.55
C LEU A 539 -17.92 57.71 62.10
N THR A 540 -16.94 57.62 63.02
CA THR A 540 -15.58 57.19 62.70
C THR A 540 -15.42 55.70 62.39
N GLU A 541 -16.48 54.87 62.51
CA GLU A 541 -16.43 53.42 62.30
C GLU A 541 -16.86 52.92 60.91
N PHE A 542 -17.28 53.80 59.98
CA PHE A 542 -17.82 53.35 58.68
C PHE A 542 -16.74 52.93 57.67
N ARG A 543 -16.32 51.65 57.73
CA ARG A 543 -15.38 51.00 56.78
C ARG A 543 -15.97 50.70 55.39
N LEU A 544 -17.14 51.26 55.05
CA LEU A 544 -17.82 51.05 53.76
C LEU A 544 -17.04 51.59 52.56
N SER A 545 -16.28 52.68 52.75
CA SER A 545 -15.43 53.23 51.68
C SER A 545 -14.23 52.33 51.36
N ASP A 546 -13.71 51.61 52.35
CA ASP A 546 -12.63 50.64 52.15
C ASP A 546 -13.16 49.38 51.45
N LEU A 547 -14.35 48.93 51.84
CA LEU A 547 -15.02 47.78 51.20
C LEU A 547 -15.29 48.01 49.71
N GLY A 548 -15.76 49.21 49.33
CA GLY A 548 -15.97 49.55 47.92
C GLY A 548 -14.68 49.54 47.10
N LYS A 549 -13.57 50.03 47.66
CA LYS A 549 -12.24 49.96 47.02
C LYS A 549 -11.74 48.53 46.91
N GLU A 550 -11.99 47.71 47.92
CA GLU A 550 -11.63 46.28 47.91
C GLU A 550 -12.37 45.54 46.77
N ILE A 551 -13.69 45.73 46.65
CA ILE A 551 -14.50 45.10 45.59
C ILE A 551 -14.05 45.61 44.21
N ALA A 552 -13.77 46.91 44.06
CA ALA A 552 -13.28 47.48 42.81
C ALA A 552 -11.88 46.95 42.40
N SER A 553 -11.11 46.40 43.35
CA SER A 553 -9.80 45.79 43.09
C SER A 553 -9.89 44.30 42.70
N LEU A 554 -11.08 43.69 42.74
CA LEU A 554 -11.29 42.32 42.30
C LEU A 554 -11.08 42.19 40.78
N ARG A 555 -10.69 40.98 40.37
CA ARG A 555 -10.45 40.67 38.95
C ARG A 555 -11.74 40.80 38.15
N VAL A 556 -11.67 41.49 37.02
CA VAL A 556 -12.76 41.59 36.03
C VAL A 556 -12.85 40.31 35.20
N THR A 557 -11.70 39.76 34.81
CA THR A 557 -11.60 38.51 34.04
C THR A 557 -10.75 37.49 34.76
N VAL A 558 -11.17 36.22 34.70
CA VAL A 558 -10.48 35.11 35.39
C VAL A 558 -10.27 33.96 34.39
N PRO A 559 -9.08 33.82 33.80
CA PRO A 559 -8.78 32.67 32.95
C PRO A 559 -8.66 31.37 33.74
N LEU A 560 -9.34 30.32 33.28
CA LEU A 560 -9.43 29.01 33.92
C LEU A 560 -9.41 27.89 32.88
N SER A 561 -8.23 27.65 32.29
CA SER A 561 -8.00 26.61 31.28
C SER A 561 -9.02 26.64 30.13
N MET A 562 -10.09 25.84 30.15
CA MET A 562 -11.15 25.85 29.14
C MET A 562 -12.08 27.07 29.21
N PHE A 563 -12.27 27.68 30.39
CA PHE A 563 -13.24 28.76 30.59
C PHE A 563 -12.56 30.07 30.95
N ARG A 564 -13.15 31.20 30.55
CA ARG A 564 -12.84 32.50 31.14
C ARG A 564 -14.08 33.00 31.86
N LEU A 565 -13.93 33.34 33.14
CA LEU A 565 -15.00 33.99 33.88
C LEU A 565 -14.96 35.50 33.64
N ASP A 566 -16.11 36.08 33.33
CA ASP A 566 -16.33 37.53 33.32
C ASP A 566 -17.10 37.91 34.59
N ALA A 567 -16.38 38.54 35.50
CA ALA A 567 -16.88 39.02 36.78
C ALA A 567 -17.12 40.53 36.80
N GLY A 568 -16.97 41.23 35.67
CA GLY A 568 -17.09 42.69 35.61
C GLY A 568 -18.43 43.19 36.14
N LYS A 569 -19.53 42.66 35.57
CA LYS A 569 -20.89 43.01 36.00
C LYS A 569 -21.19 42.64 37.46
N MET A 570 -20.62 41.53 37.93
CA MET A 570 -20.74 41.09 39.33
C MET A 570 -20.07 42.10 40.27
N ASN A 571 -18.84 42.50 39.96
CA ASN A 571 -18.09 43.48 40.74
C ASN A 571 -18.78 44.85 40.72
N GLU A 572 -19.33 45.25 39.57
CA GLU A 572 -20.12 46.48 39.43
C GLU A 572 -21.38 46.46 40.31
N ASP A 573 -22.17 45.39 40.31
CA ASP A 573 -23.37 45.25 41.15
C ASP A 573 -23.02 45.31 42.65
N LEU A 574 -21.94 44.64 43.07
CA LEU A 574 -21.47 44.69 44.47
C LEU A 574 -20.99 46.10 44.86
N CYS A 575 -20.28 46.80 43.98
CA CYS A 575 -19.88 48.19 44.17
C CYS A 575 -21.10 49.11 44.30
N GLU A 576 -22.11 48.96 43.43
CA GLU A 576 -23.33 49.75 43.48
C GLU A 576 -24.10 49.51 44.78
N ARG A 577 -24.25 48.25 45.21
CA ARG A 577 -24.87 47.90 46.49
C ARG A 577 -24.14 48.55 47.67
N THR A 578 -22.82 48.53 47.66
CA THR A 578 -21.99 49.21 48.68
C THR A 578 -22.19 50.73 48.64
N GLY A 579 -22.29 51.31 47.44
CA GLY A 579 -22.61 52.72 47.24
C GLY A 579 -23.96 53.13 47.82
N ARG A 580 -25.02 52.37 47.53
CA ARG A 580 -26.38 52.59 48.09
C ARG A 580 -26.40 52.55 49.61
N LEU A 581 -25.61 51.65 50.22
CA LEU A 581 -25.46 51.59 51.67
C LEU A 581 -24.76 52.84 52.23
N LYS A 582 -23.68 53.29 51.58
CA LYS A 582 -22.97 54.52 51.94
C LYS A 582 -23.88 55.76 51.84
N GLU A 583 -24.65 55.88 50.77
CA GLU A 583 -25.61 56.98 50.59
C GLU A 583 -26.69 57.00 51.69
N LYS A 584 -27.20 55.83 52.11
CA LYS A 584 -28.15 55.75 53.22
C LYS A 584 -27.59 56.27 54.54
N VAL A 585 -26.33 55.96 54.85
CA VAL A 585 -25.65 56.49 56.05
C VAL A 585 -25.50 58.00 55.95
N ILE A 586 -25.05 58.52 54.79
CA ILE A 586 -24.89 59.96 54.57
C ILE A 586 -26.22 60.69 54.72
N MET A 587 -27.30 60.18 54.12
CA MET A 587 -28.63 60.79 54.19
C MET A 587 -29.19 60.79 55.62
N PHE A 588 -28.98 59.72 56.38
CA PHE A 588 -29.37 59.67 57.78
C PHE A 588 -28.65 60.75 58.60
N GLU A 589 -27.33 60.88 58.44
CA GLU A 589 -26.52 61.87 59.13
C GLU A 589 -26.90 63.32 58.76
N VAL A 590 -27.20 63.57 57.49
CA VAL A 590 -27.68 64.89 57.04
C VAL A 590 -29.02 65.24 57.69
N GLU A 591 -29.91 64.26 57.87
CA GLU A 591 -31.21 64.49 58.51
C GLU A 591 -31.07 64.66 60.03
N GLU A 592 -30.20 63.88 60.70
CA GLU A 592 -29.91 64.07 62.13
C GLU A 592 -29.30 65.45 62.39
N ASN A 593 -28.33 65.87 61.58
CA ASN A 593 -27.75 67.22 61.66
C ASN A 593 -28.77 68.33 61.35
N ARG A 594 -29.73 68.09 60.45
CA ARG A 594 -30.82 69.05 60.18
C ARG A 594 -31.72 69.22 61.39
N GLU A 595 -32.10 68.14 62.06
CA GLU A 595 -32.93 68.19 63.26
C GLU A 595 -32.19 68.85 64.43
N LEU A 596 -30.88 68.57 64.60
CA LEU A 596 -30.05 69.23 65.61
C LEU A 596 -29.91 70.74 65.40
N ASN A 597 -29.92 71.22 64.14
CA ASN A 597 -29.83 72.66 63.82
C ASN A 597 -31.19 73.38 63.86
N LYS A 598 -32.32 72.67 64.01
CA LYS A 598 -33.66 73.26 64.16
C LYS A 598 -34.04 73.54 65.62
N GLY A 599 -33.37 72.88 66.57
CA GLY A 599 -33.44 73.17 68.00
C GLY A 599 -32.36 74.17 68.41
#